data_AF-A0A3B9HQD3-F1
#
_entry.id   AF-A0A3B9HQD3-F1
#
_cell.length_a   1.000
_cell.length_b   1.000
_cell.length_c   1.000
_cell.angle_alpha   90.00
_cell.angle_beta   90.00
_cell.angle_gamma   90.00
#
_symmetry.space_group_name_H-M   'P 1'
#
loop_
_entity.id
_entity.type
_entity.pdbx_description
1 polymer ?
#
loop_
_entity_poly.entity_id
_entity_poly.type
_entity_poly.pdbx_seq_one_letter_code
_entity_poly.pdbx_strand_id
1 'polypeptide(L)'
;MEWIKDKKSISPSARVAIKSWCNDLEPDALKQAANLAAHPAIDIHVALMPDCHVGYGMPIGGVIACRETVIPNAVGVDIGCGMGAAKTSLTIDKIGELREIRAIIDGIKKLVPFGEGKCHAKAQGWYGFAEYEDEISGNVPAWFDRSHLDHDRKNLGTLGGGNHFIEIQASEDGQIWLMLHSGSRNLGYRIASYYNKQALQLNDKWHAELPCKDLAFLPADSKEGQNYIRDMNFALRYALENRAR
;
A
#
# COMPACT_ATOMS: atom_id res chain seq x y z
N MET A 1 -12.23 0.21 22.38
CA MET A 1 -12.10 -0.67 23.56
C MET A 1 -10.88 -1.54 23.31
N GLU A 2 -9.88 -1.55 24.21
CA GLU A 2 -8.68 -2.38 24.04
C GLU A 2 -9.01 -3.83 24.43
N TRP A 3 -9.02 -4.73 23.45
CA TRP A 3 -9.16 -6.16 23.73
C TRP A 3 -7.79 -6.83 23.67
N ILE A 4 -7.33 -7.32 24.82
CA ILE A 4 -6.27 -8.32 24.94
C ILE A 4 -7.00 -9.66 25.08
N LYS A 5 -7.21 -10.38 23.98
CA LYS A 5 -7.60 -11.78 24.07
C LYS A 5 -6.42 -12.57 24.66
N ASP A 6 -6.69 -13.47 25.60
CA ASP A 6 -5.68 -14.40 26.12
C ASP A 6 -5.04 -15.15 24.93
N LYS A 7 -3.74 -14.94 24.72
CA LYS A 7 -3.02 -15.31 23.49
C LYS A 7 -3.23 -16.78 23.09
N LYS A 8 -3.37 -17.66 24.09
CA LYS A 8 -3.54 -19.11 23.89
C LYS A 8 -4.95 -19.53 23.50
N SER A 9 -5.96 -18.68 23.73
CA SER A 9 -7.34 -18.96 23.30
C SER A 9 -7.57 -18.72 21.81
N ILE A 10 -6.70 -17.92 21.16
CA ILE A 10 -6.78 -17.62 19.73
C ILE A 10 -5.95 -18.62 18.90
N SER A 11 -4.71 -18.87 19.31
CA SER A 11 -3.86 -19.88 18.68
C SER A 11 -2.88 -20.47 19.69
N PRO A 12 -2.84 -21.80 19.85
CA PRO A 12 -1.83 -22.46 20.68
C PRO A 12 -0.39 -22.18 20.24
N SER A 13 -0.18 -21.85 18.96
CA SER A 13 1.13 -21.53 18.38
C SER A 13 1.49 -20.04 18.44
N ALA A 14 0.62 -19.18 19.00
CA ALA A 14 0.92 -17.75 19.12
C ALA A 14 2.16 -17.51 19.98
N ARG A 15 3.16 -16.85 19.39
CA ARG A 15 4.42 -16.43 20.03
C ARG A 15 4.29 -15.04 20.66
N VAL A 16 3.51 -14.15 20.04
CA VAL A 16 3.32 -12.76 20.48
C VAL A 16 1.87 -12.43 20.83
N ALA A 17 1.63 -11.27 21.45
CA ALA A 17 0.28 -10.79 21.77
C ALA A 17 -0.48 -10.36 20.51
N ILE A 18 -1.82 -10.42 20.56
CA ILE A 18 -2.70 -9.67 19.65
C ILE A 18 -3.38 -8.58 20.47
N LYS A 19 -3.23 -7.32 20.05
CA LYS A 19 -3.92 -6.16 20.60
C LYS A 19 -4.92 -5.67 19.56
N SER A 20 -6.19 -5.54 19.92
CA SER A 20 -7.21 -5.09 18.98
C SER A 20 -7.98 -3.88 19.49
N TRP A 21 -8.19 -2.93 18.59
CA TRP A 21 -9.11 -1.81 18.70
C TRP A 21 -10.33 -1.95 17.79
N CYS A 22 -10.44 -3.07 17.06
CA CYS A 22 -11.59 -3.43 16.25
C CYS A 22 -12.60 -4.17 17.14
N ASN A 23 -13.81 -3.64 17.29
CA ASN A 23 -14.84 -4.25 18.14
C ASN A 23 -15.36 -5.55 17.52
N ASP A 24 -15.58 -5.56 16.21
CA ASP A 24 -16.19 -6.65 15.47
C ASP A 24 -15.19 -7.24 14.47
N LEU A 25 -14.36 -8.16 14.96
CA LEU A 25 -13.38 -8.85 14.12
C LEU A 25 -14.05 -9.98 13.32
N GLU A 26 -13.95 -9.88 12.00
CA GLU A 26 -14.30 -10.95 11.09
C GLU A 26 -13.50 -12.24 11.41
N PRO A 27 -14.11 -13.43 11.29
CA PRO A 27 -13.42 -14.69 11.59
C PRO A 27 -12.13 -14.89 10.79
N ASP A 28 -12.12 -14.50 9.51
CA ASP A 28 -10.95 -14.64 8.64
C ASP A 28 -9.85 -13.62 8.98
N ALA A 29 -10.21 -12.38 9.34
CA ALA A 29 -9.25 -11.39 9.84
C ALA A 29 -8.60 -11.86 11.16
N LEU A 30 -9.39 -12.46 12.06
CA LEU A 30 -8.87 -13.06 13.29
C LEU A 30 -7.91 -14.22 13.00
N LYS A 31 -8.21 -15.06 12.00
CA LYS A 31 -7.31 -16.13 11.56
C LYS A 31 -6.00 -15.58 11.01
N GLN A 32 -6.03 -14.52 10.21
CA GLN A 32 -4.82 -13.86 9.73
C GLN A 32 -4.00 -13.26 10.88
N ALA A 33 -4.65 -12.61 11.85
CA ALA A 33 -4.00 -12.11 13.06
C ALA A 33 -3.36 -13.23 13.89
N ALA A 34 -4.03 -14.39 14.00
CA ALA A 34 -3.50 -15.58 14.66
C ALA A 34 -2.26 -16.13 13.96
N ASN A 35 -2.26 -16.18 12.63
CA ASN A 35 -1.11 -16.59 11.83
C ASN A 35 0.07 -15.64 12.04
N LEU A 36 -0.17 -14.32 12.03
CA LEU A 36 0.85 -13.33 12.34
C LEU A 36 1.40 -13.53 13.76
N ALA A 37 0.54 -13.74 14.75
CA ALA A 37 0.98 -13.93 16.13
C ALA A 37 1.86 -15.18 16.31
N ALA A 38 1.70 -16.20 15.47
CA ALA A 38 2.51 -17.41 15.45
C ALA A 38 3.79 -17.29 14.60
N HIS A 39 3.89 -16.28 13.73
CA HIS A 39 4.96 -16.18 12.75
C HIS A 39 6.34 -15.95 13.41
N PRO A 40 7.42 -16.64 12.97
CA PRO A 40 8.74 -16.58 13.61
C PRO A 40 9.40 -15.19 13.56
N ALA A 41 9.13 -14.43 12.51
CA ALA A 41 9.73 -13.11 12.31
C ALA A 41 9.11 -11.97 13.15
N ILE A 42 7.93 -12.18 13.74
CA ILE A 42 7.22 -11.13 14.48
C ILE A 42 7.77 -11.06 15.90
N ASP A 43 8.12 -9.86 16.35
CA ASP A 43 8.93 -9.68 17.57
C ASP A 43 8.13 -9.20 18.80
N ILE A 44 7.21 -8.23 18.62
CA ILE A 44 6.59 -7.52 19.75
C ILE A 44 5.14 -7.97 19.98
N HIS A 45 4.25 -7.63 19.06
CA HIS A 45 2.83 -7.96 19.07
C HIS A 45 2.24 -7.70 17.68
N VAL A 46 1.05 -8.27 17.45
CA VAL A 46 0.16 -7.89 16.34
C VAL A 46 -0.81 -6.85 16.87
N ALA A 47 -0.90 -5.70 16.21
CA ALA A 47 -1.88 -4.67 16.51
C ALA A 47 -2.94 -4.62 15.41
N LEU A 48 -4.22 -4.61 15.77
CA LEU A 48 -5.35 -4.53 14.83
C LEU A 48 -6.09 -3.22 15.06
N MET A 49 -6.05 -2.33 14.06
CA MET A 49 -6.70 -1.04 14.07
C MET A 49 -8.23 -1.16 14.00
N PRO A 50 -9.00 -0.10 14.33
CA PRO A 50 -10.47 -0.17 14.38
C PRO A 50 -11.14 -0.59 13.06
N ASP A 51 -10.51 -0.30 11.94
CA ASP A 51 -10.94 -0.61 10.57
C ASP A 51 -10.47 -2.00 10.08
N CYS A 52 -9.99 -2.86 10.99
CA CYS A 52 -9.46 -4.17 10.65
C CYS A 52 -10.48 -5.05 9.94
N HIS A 53 -10.10 -5.61 8.79
CA HIS A 53 -10.89 -6.56 8.01
C HIS A 53 -9.98 -7.51 7.22
N VAL A 54 -10.56 -8.53 6.58
CA VAL A 54 -9.78 -9.54 5.85
C VAL A 54 -8.92 -8.91 4.74
N GLY A 55 -7.64 -9.28 4.70
CA GLY A 55 -6.68 -8.87 3.68
C GLY A 55 -6.05 -10.06 2.94
N TYR A 56 -4.83 -9.89 2.45
CA TYR A 56 -4.03 -10.96 1.83
C TYR A 56 -2.84 -11.31 2.73
N GLY A 57 -2.88 -12.49 3.35
CA GLY A 57 -1.90 -12.94 4.34
C GLY A 57 -2.02 -12.24 5.71
N MET A 58 -2.13 -10.92 5.71
CA MET A 58 -2.29 -10.04 6.86
C MET A 58 -3.62 -9.26 6.75
N PRO A 59 -4.34 -9.01 7.85
CA PRO A 59 -5.55 -8.19 7.80
C PRO A 59 -5.19 -6.76 7.41
N ILE A 60 -6.07 -6.11 6.64
CA ILE A 60 -6.01 -4.66 6.43
C ILE A 60 -6.24 -4.00 7.81
N GLY A 61 -5.57 -2.90 8.09
CA GLY A 61 -5.55 -2.30 9.44
C GLY A 61 -4.69 -3.06 10.45
N GLY A 62 -3.89 -4.05 10.01
CA GLY A 62 -2.90 -4.69 10.87
C GLY A 62 -1.60 -3.86 10.98
N VAL A 63 -0.91 -3.97 12.11
CA VAL A 63 0.45 -3.46 12.30
C VAL A 63 1.29 -4.52 13.01
N ILE A 64 2.48 -4.75 12.47
CA ILE A 64 3.45 -5.72 12.97
C ILE A 64 4.87 -5.13 12.95
N ALA A 65 5.73 -5.64 13.83
CA ALA A 65 7.16 -5.37 13.79
C ALA A 65 7.91 -6.68 13.52
N CYS A 66 8.67 -6.70 12.43
CA CYS A 66 9.52 -7.83 12.06
C CYS A 66 10.97 -7.55 12.46
N ARG A 67 11.63 -8.51 13.09
CA ARG A 67 13.06 -8.43 13.39
C ARG A 67 13.87 -8.94 12.21
N GLU A 68 14.75 -8.10 11.66
CA GLU A 68 15.74 -8.45 10.62
C GLU A 68 15.16 -9.09 9.34
N THR A 69 13.85 -9.00 9.13
CA THR A 69 13.18 -9.55 7.95
C THR A 69 12.11 -8.61 7.46
N VAL A 70 11.73 -8.76 6.20
CA VAL A 70 10.60 -8.07 5.57
C VAL A 70 9.61 -9.12 5.04
N ILE A 71 8.31 -8.87 5.22
CA ILE A 71 7.23 -9.71 4.68
C ILE A 71 6.54 -8.89 3.59
N PRO A 72 6.83 -9.12 2.29
CA PRO A 72 6.34 -8.23 1.24
C PRO A 72 4.82 -8.11 1.19
N ASN A 73 4.09 -9.21 1.42
CA ASN A 73 2.63 -9.21 1.50
C ASN A 73 2.06 -8.36 2.66
N ALA A 74 2.82 -8.18 3.75
CA ALA A 74 2.39 -7.35 4.87
C ALA A 74 2.43 -5.85 4.56
N VAL A 75 3.20 -5.44 3.53
CA VAL A 75 3.20 -4.05 3.03
C VAL A 75 1.99 -3.80 2.12
N GLY A 76 1.48 -4.84 1.46
CA GLY A 76 0.36 -4.77 0.53
C GLY A 76 0.78 -4.62 -0.94
N VAL A 77 -0.18 -4.84 -1.83
CA VAL A 77 0.07 -4.88 -3.28
C VAL A 77 0.04 -3.50 -3.94
N ASP A 78 -0.68 -2.53 -3.37
CA ASP A 78 -0.60 -1.12 -3.78
C ASP A 78 0.34 -0.36 -2.85
N ILE A 79 1.64 -0.56 -3.06
CA ILE A 79 2.69 0.01 -2.21
C ILE A 79 2.55 1.54 -2.19
N GLY A 80 2.44 2.12 -1.00
CA GLY A 80 2.30 3.56 -0.84
C GLY A 80 0.93 4.12 -1.20
N CYS A 81 -0.10 3.28 -1.36
CA CYS A 81 -1.50 3.73 -1.35
C CYS A 81 -1.75 4.55 -0.10
N GLY A 82 -2.36 5.72 -0.28
CA GLY A 82 -2.54 6.66 0.82
C GLY A 82 -3.22 7.95 0.39
N MET A 83 -3.40 8.81 1.39
CA MET A 83 -4.22 10.01 1.29
C MET A 83 -3.38 11.27 1.14
N GLY A 84 -3.89 12.24 0.38
CA GLY A 84 -3.47 13.63 0.40
C GLY A 84 -4.68 14.53 0.65
N ALA A 85 -4.48 15.65 1.35
CA ALA A 85 -5.52 16.64 1.57
C ALA A 85 -4.99 18.05 1.29
N ALA A 86 -5.72 18.83 0.50
CA ALA A 86 -5.39 20.21 0.17
C ALA A 86 -6.50 21.14 0.66
N LYS A 87 -6.13 22.07 1.56
CA LYS A 87 -7.02 23.14 2.00
C LYS A 87 -7.18 24.16 0.89
N THR A 88 -8.42 24.51 0.56
CA THR A 88 -8.69 25.55 -0.45
C THR A 88 -8.84 26.93 0.22
N SER A 89 -9.01 27.99 -0.57
CA SER A 89 -9.45 29.29 -0.06
C SER A 89 -10.98 29.43 0.01
N LEU A 90 -11.73 28.39 -0.39
CA LEU A 90 -13.18 28.39 -0.46
C LEU A 90 -13.81 27.91 0.85
N THR A 91 -14.93 28.51 1.21
CA THR A 91 -15.79 28.10 2.33
C THR A 91 -17.15 27.67 1.77
N ILE A 92 -17.95 26.96 2.55
CA ILE A 92 -19.24 26.39 2.11
C ILE A 92 -20.25 27.46 1.67
N ASP A 93 -20.14 28.68 2.21
CA ASP A 93 -20.92 29.87 1.81
C ASP A 93 -20.43 30.48 0.48
N LYS A 94 -19.21 30.16 0.06
CA LYS A 94 -18.55 30.71 -1.15
C LYS A 94 -18.42 29.72 -2.29
N ILE A 95 -18.39 28.41 -2.00
CA ILE A 95 -18.51 27.40 -3.03
C ILE A 95 -19.96 27.52 -3.54
N GLY A 96 -20.13 27.97 -4.79
CA GLY A 96 -21.45 28.33 -5.27
C GLY A 96 -22.38 27.13 -5.41
N GLU A 97 -23.47 27.34 -6.13
CA GLU A 97 -24.49 26.32 -6.33
C GLU A 97 -23.91 25.02 -6.92
N LEU A 98 -24.67 23.91 -6.84
CA LEU A 98 -24.31 22.59 -7.38
C LEU A 98 -23.69 22.61 -8.79
N ARG A 99 -24.00 23.62 -9.60
CA ARG A 99 -23.41 23.84 -10.92
C ARG A 99 -21.90 24.10 -10.89
N GLU A 100 -21.40 24.88 -9.94
CA GLU A 100 -19.96 25.19 -9.82
C GLU A 100 -19.17 23.97 -9.37
N ILE A 101 -19.68 23.24 -8.37
CA ILE A 101 -19.09 21.96 -7.92
C ILE A 101 -18.98 20.98 -9.08
N ARG A 102 -20.03 20.86 -9.90
CA ARG A 102 -20.00 20.02 -11.11
C ARG A 102 -18.93 20.47 -12.10
N ALA A 103 -18.79 21.78 -12.32
CA ALA A 103 -17.76 22.32 -13.21
C ALA A 103 -16.34 22.00 -12.71
N ILE A 104 -16.10 22.06 -11.40
CA ILE A 104 -14.83 21.66 -10.78
C ILE A 104 -14.57 20.18 -11.00
N ILE A 105 -15.55 19.32 -10.70
CA ILE A 105 -15.43 17.86 -10.90
C ILE A 105 -15.15 17.53 -12.36
N ASP A 106 -15.86 18.18 -13.30
CA ASP A 106 -15.63 17.98 -14.74
C ASP A 106 -14.25 18.47 -15.18
N GLY A 107 -13.73 19.53 -14.54
CA GLY A 107 -12.34 19.98 -14.71
C GLY A 107 -11.34 18.93 -14.26
N ILE A 108 -11.52 18.37 -13.05
CA ILE A 108 -10.69 17.30 -12.50
C ILE A 108 -10.68 16.10 -13.45
N LYS A 109 -11.85 15.65 -13.91
CA LYS A 109 -11.99 14.50 -14.83
C LYS A 109 -11.27 14.70 -16.18
N LYS A 110 -11.09 15.95 -16.62
CA LYS A 110 -10.34 16.27 -17.85
C LYS A 110 -8.83 16.26 -17.63
N LEU A 111 -8.37 16.60 -16.43
CA LEU A 111 -6.96 16.75 -16.10
C LEU A 111 -6.33 15.47 -15.53
N VAL A 112 -7.11 14.71 -14.75
CA VAL A 112 -6.65 13.51 -14.06
C VAL A 112 -7.30 12.27 -14.68
N PRO A 113 -6.56 11.47 -15.46
CA PRO A 113 -7.05 10.16 -15.91
C PRO A 113 -7.44 9.28 -14.72
N PHE A 114 -8.62 8.66 -14.80
CA PHE A 114 -9.16 7.80 -13.76
C PHE A 114 -9.78 6.54 -14.35
N GLY A 115 -9.85 5.47 -13.56
CA GLY A 115 -10.32 4.15 -13.98
C GLY A 115 -9.20 3.19 -14.38
N GLU A 116 -9.54 1.90 -14.40
CA GLU A 116 -8.60 0.84 -14.76
C GLU A 116 -8.10 0.99 -16.21
N GLY A 117 -6.79 0.83 -16.40
CA GLY A 117 -6.14 0.94 -17.71
C GLY A 117 -6.13 2.34 -18.32
N LYS A 118 -6.59 3.38 -17.60
CA LYS A 118 -6.54 4.77 -18.08
C LYS A 118 -5.23 5.44 -17.65
N CYS A 119 -4.60 6.14 -18.58
CA CYS A 119 -3.35 6.86 -18.36
C CYS A 119 -3.28 8.12 -19.23
N HIS A 120 -2.26 8.95 -19.03
CA HIS A 120 -2.00 10.10 -19.88
C HIS A 120 -1.62 9.67 -21.30
N ALA A 121 -1.99 10.49 -22.30
CA ALA A 121 -1.59 10.24 -23.69
C ALA A 121 -0.06 10.34 -23.89
N LYS A 122 0.61 11.18 -23.09
CA LYS A 122 2.07 11.41 -23.13
C LYS A 122 2.71 10.95 -21.83
N ALA A 123 3.94 10.46 -21.93
CA ALA A 123 4.77 10.11 -20.79
C ALA A 123 5.07 11.36 -19.93
N GLN A 124 4.92 11.25 -18.62
CA GLN A 124 5.26 12.30 -17.67
C GLN A 124 6.74 12.20 -17.28
N GLY A 125 7.40 13.36 -17.14
CA GLY A 125 8.80 13.43 -16.72
C GLY A 125 8.92 13.57 -15.21
N TRP A 126 9.69 12.71 -14.57
CA TRP A 126 10.03 12.75 -13.14
C TRP A 126 11.47 12.26 -12.95
N TYR A 127 12.25 12.98 -12.13
CA TYR A 127 13.66 12.66 -11.92
C TYR A 127 13.86 11.31 -11.21
N GLY A 128 12.91 10.88 -10.38
CA GLY A 128 12.98 9.60 -9.67
C GLY A 128 13.03 8.37 -10.58
N PHE A 129 12.62 8.47 -11.86
CA PHE A 129 12.86 7.39 -12.82
C PHE A 129 14.35 7.23 -13.14
N ALA A 130 15.06 8.34 -13.37
CA ALA A 130 16.49 8.30 -13.67
C ALA A 130 17.31 7.86 -12.44
N GLU A 131 16.97 8.39 -11.25
CA GLU A 131 17.58 7.95 -9.98
C GLU A 131 17.43 6.44 -9.78
N TYR A 132 16.22 5.90 -10.03
CA TYR A 132 15.99 4.47 -9.90
C TYR A 132 16.73 3.65 -10.96
N GLU A 133 16.80 4.13 -12.20
CA GLU A 133 17.62 3.49 -13.25
C GLU A 133 19.11 3.43 -12.86
N ASP A 134 19.64 4.46 -12.20
CA ASP A 134 21.00 4.49 -11.67
C ASP A 134 21.17 3.53 -10.47
N GLU A 135 20.21 3.48 -9.54
CA GLU A 135 20.21 2.56 -8.39
C GLU A 135 20.20 1.07 -8.79
N ILE A 136 19.64 0.74 -9.96
CA ILE A 136 19.61 -0.63 -10.49
C ILE A 136 20.71 -0.89 -11.52
N SER A 137 21.56 0.08 -11.82
CA SER A 137 22.65 -0.08 -12.77
C SER A 137 23.60 -1.19 -12.30
N GLY A 138 23.61 -2.32 -13.03
CA GLY A 138 24.36 -3.53 -12.67
C GLY A 138 23.56 -4.63 -11.94
N ASN A 139 22.33 -4.36 -11.49
CA ASN A 139 21.42 -5.38 -10.96
C ASN A 139 19.96 -5.01 -11.28
N VAL A 140 19.61 -5.12 -12.57
CA VAL A 140 18.26 -4.87 -13.07
C VAL A 140 17.32 -5.98 -12.60
N PRO A 141 16.31 -5.68 -11.76
CA PRO A 141 15.41 -6.71 -11.26
C PRO A 141 14.45 -7.16 -12.37
N ALA A 142 14.04 -8.43 -12.34
CA ALA A 142 13.26 -9.02 -13.43
C ALA A 142 11.82 -8.45 -13.57
N TRP A 143 11.32 -7.74 -12.55
CA TRP A 143 10.06 -7.01 -12.67
C TRP A 143 10.19 -5.73 -13.51
N PHE A 144 11.40 -5.17 -13.59
CA PHE A 144 11.66 -3.94 -14.32
C PHE A 144 11.89 -4.25 -15.79
N ASP A 145 10.89 -3.91 -16.59
CA ASP A 145 10.96 -3.96 -18.05
C ASP A 145 10.88 -2.54 -18.60
N ARG A 146 11.85 -2.18 -19.45
CA ARG A 146 11.91 -0.89 -20.14
C ARG A 146 10.65 -0.63 -20.98
N SER A 147 10.01 -1.67 -21.50
CA SER A 147 8.73 -1.53 -22.23
C SER A 147 7.61 -1.02 -21.32
N HIS A 148 7.62 -1.41 -20.05
CA HIS A 148 6.66 -0.93 -19.06
C HIS A 148 7.00 0.45 -18.50
N LEU A 149 8.26 0.91 -18.57
CA LEU A 149 8.66 2.22 -18.05
C LEU A 149 7.91 3.37 -18.75
N ASP A 150 7.65 3.28 -20.05
CA ASP A 150 6.80 4.26 -20.75
C ASP A 150 5.38 4.27 -20.19
N HIS A 151 4.83 3.09 -19.89
CA HIS A 151 3.52 2.99 -19.27
C HIS A 151 3.51 3.57 -17.85
N ASP A 152 4.55 3.31 -17.05
CA ASP A 152 4.69 3.89 -15.70
C ASP A 152 4.79 5.41 -15.75
N ARG A 153 5.53 5.96 -16.73
CA ARG A 153 5.60 7.40 -16.98
C ARG A 153 4.24 7.97 -17.40
N LYS A 154 3.43 7.26 -18.18
CA LYS A 154 2.07 7.68 -18.55
C LYS A 154 1.06 7.56 -17.40
N ASN A 155 1.28 6.64 -16.47
CA ASN A 155 0.43 6.46 -15.28
C ASN A 155 0.74 7.44 -14.15
N LEU A 156 1.86 8.17 -14.22
CA LEU A 156 2.21 9.14 -13.20
C LEU A 156 1.26 10.35 -13.29
N GLY A 157 0.70 10.78 -12.15
CA GLY A 157 -0.37 11.78 -12.08
C GLY A 157 -1.73 11.23 -12.51
N THR A 158 -2.04 9.96 -12.19
CA THR A 158 -3.34 9.35 -12.48
C THR A 158 -3.99 8.80 -11.22
N LEU A 159 -5.32 8.76 -11.21
CA LEU A 159 -6.08 8.32 -10.04
C LEU A 159 -6.03 6.79 -9.89
N GLY A 160 -6.32 6.08 -10.98
CA GLY A 160 -6.52 4.63 -10.96
C GLY A 160 -7.97 4.19 -10.76
N GLY A 161 -8.14 2.90 -10.48
CA GLY A 161 -9.42 2.26 -10.18
C GLY A 161 -9.49 1.78 -8.71
N GLY A 162 -10.45 0.91 -8.41
CA GLY A 162 -10.66 0.40 -7.04
C GLY A 162 -11.23 1.47 -6.11
N ASN A 163 -10.64 1.61 -4.91
CA ASN A 163 -11.08 2.56 -3.89
C ASN A 163 -10.40 3.95 -4.01
N HIS A 164 -9.74 4.25 -5.13
CA HIS A 164 -9.08 5.54 -5.37
C HIS A 164 -10.08 6.63 -5.79
N PHE A 165 -9.98 7.81 -5.18
CA PHE A 165 -10.95 8.90 -5.38
C PHE A 165 -10.30 10.29 -5.26
N ILE A 166 -10.97 11.28 -5.84
CA ILE A 166 -10.79 12.69 -5.51
C ILE A 166 -12.15 13.21 -5.05
N GLU A 167 -12.20 13.76 -3.85
CA GLU A 167 -13.43 14.26 -3.24
C GLU A 167 -13.29 15.74 -2.84
N ILE A 168 -14.39 16.47 -2.98
CA ILE A 168 -14.55 17.81 -2.42
C ILE A 168 -15.30 17.63 -1.10
N GLN A 169 -14.68 18.05 -0.01
CA GLN A 169 -15.23 17.87 1.34
C GLN A 169 -15.31 19.22 2.06
N ALA A 170 -16.24 19.34 3.00
CA ALA A 170 -16.33 20.48 3.91
C ALA A 170 -15.98 20.03 5.32
N SER A 171 -15.09 20.75 6.01
CA SER A 171 -14.85 20.55 7.43
C SER A 171 -15.97 21.16 8.29
N GLU A 172 -15.98 20.84 9.59
CA GLU A 172 -17.00 21.30 10.54
C GLU A 172 -17.09 22.84 10.64
N ASP A 173 -15.98 23.54 10.41
CA ASP A 173 -15.91 25.01 10.36
C ASP A 173 -16.32 25.61 8.99
N GLY A 174 -16.83 24.78 8.08
CA GLY A 174 -17.31 25.19 6.77
C GLY A 174 -16.20 25.42 5.72
N GLN A 175 -14.95 25.09 6.01
CA GLN A 175 -13.85 25.21 5.04
C GLN A 175 -13.89 24.07 4.01
N ILE A 176 -13.64 24.37 2.74
CA ILE A 176 -13.57 23.37 1.66
C ILE A 176 -12.15 22.80 1.51
N TRP A 177 -12.10 21.48 1.37
CA TRP A 177 -10.91 20.68 1.15
C TRP A 177 -11.04 19.80 -0.10
N LEU A 178 -9.91 19.52 -0.73
CA LEU A 178 -9.78 18.44 -1.69
C LEU A 178 -9.08 17.26 -1.02
N MET A 179 -9.71 16.10 -1.01
CA MET A 179 -9.13 14.87 -0.52
C MET A 179 -8.83 13.95 -1.71
N LEU A 180 -7.62 13.40 -1.75
CA LEU A 180 -7.13 12.52 -2.79
C LEU A 180 -6.72 11.19 -2.17
N HIS A 181 -7.19 10.09 -2.74
CA HIS A 181 -6.75 8.74 -2.42
C HIS A 181 -6.13 8.10 -3.67
N SER A 182 -4.83 7.82 -3.62
CA SER A 182 -4.14 7.09 -4.71
C SER A 182 -2.84 6.47 -4.21
N GLY A 183 -2.26 5.59 -5.02
CA GLY A 183 -1.06 4.81 -4.71
C GLY A 183 -0.04 4.81 -5.84
N SER A 184 0.74 3.73 -5.91
CA SER A 184 1.83 3.56 -6.89
C SER A 184 1.38 2.92 -8.20
N ARG A 185 0.06 2.74 -8.39
CA ARG A 185 -0.52 2.17 -9.60
C ARG A 185 0.01 0.75 -9.87
N ASN A 186 -0.01 0.32 -11.13
CA ASN A 186 0.49 -1.00 -11.53
C ASN A 186 2.00 -1.20 -11.26
N LEU A 187 2.76 -0.12 -11.01
CA LEU A 187 4.17 -0.20 -10.67
C LEU A 187 4.38 -0.88 -9.32
N GLY A 188 3.69 -0.44 -8.26
CA GLY A 188 3.77 -1.10 -6.95
C GLY A 188 3.24 -2.53 -6.98
N TYR A 189 2.14 -2.78 -7.70
CA TYR A 189 1.59 -4.12 -7.85
C TYR A 189 2.59 -5.11 -8.44
N ARG A 190 3.32 -4.71 -9.49
CA ARG A 190 4.34 -5.57 -10.12
C ARG A 190 5.52 -5.84 -9.18
N ILE A 191 5.97 -4.82 -8.44
CA ILE A 191 7.03 -4.97 -7.43
C ILE A 191 6.59 -5.94 -6.33
N ALA A 192 5.42 -5.70 -5.73
CA ALA A 192 4.87 -6.56 -4.68
C ALA A 192 4.72 -8.00 -5.16
N SER A 193 4.09 -8.21 -6.32
CA SER A 193 3.87 -9.53 -6.92
C SER A 193 5.18 -10.29 -7.17
N TYR A 194 6.21 -9.59 -7.65
CA TYR A 194 7.52 -10.18 -7.90
C TYR A 194 8.20 -10.64 -6.62
N TYR A 195 8.26 -9.78 -5.59
CA TYR A 195 8.94 -10.11 -4.34
C TYR A 195 8.15 -11.09 -3.47
N ASN A 196 6.82 -11.07 -3.53
CA ASN A 196 5.98 -12.12 -2.95
C ASN A 196 6.32 -13.50 -3.52
N LYS A 197 6.42 -13.60 -4.86
CA LYS A 197 6.81 -14.85 -5.52
C LYS A 197 8.21 -15.30 -5.12
N GLN A 198 9.17 -14.38 -5.02
CA GLN A 198 10.52 -14.70 -4.57
C GLN A 198 10.54 -15.18 -3.12
N ALA A 199 9.84 -14.49 -2.21
CA ALA A 199 9.74 -14.88 -0.81
C ALA A 199 9.16 -16.29 -0.68
N LEU A 200 8.07 -16.59 -1.39
CA LEU A 200 7.47 -17.94 -1.43
C LEU A 200 8.49 -19.01 -1.86
N GLN A 201 9.22 -18.77 -2.95
CA GLN A 201 10.20 -19.72 -3.48
C GLN A 201 11.37 -19.96 -2.53
N LEU A 202 11.87 -18.91 -1.87
CA LEU A 202 12.98 -19.02 -0.93
C LEU A 202 12.57 -19.73 0.36
N ASN A 203 11.40 -19.41 0.91
CA ASN A 203 10.89 -20.07 2.11
C ASN A 203 10.60 -21.56 1.85
N ASP A 204 10.12 -21.92 0.66
CA ASP A 204 9.96 -23.32 0.25
C ASP A 204 11.31 -24.05 0.18
N LYS A 205 12.34 -23.42 -0.39
CA LYS A 205 13.72 -23.97 -0.43
C LYS A 205 14.36 -24.09 0.95
N TRP A 206 14.06 -23.19 1.87
CA TRP A 206 14.53 -23.25 3.25
C TRP A 206 13.74 -24.21 4.12
N HIS A 207 12.68 -24.82 3.57
CA HIS A 207 11.71 -25.62 4.33
C HIS A 207 11.18 -24.86 5.56
N ALA A 208 10.94 -23.55 5.41
CA ALA A 208 10.47 -22.71 6.49
C ALA A 208 9.04 -23.10 6.90
N GLU A 209 8.86 -23.39 8.19
CA GLU A 209 7.55 -23.69 8.76
C GLU A 209 6.78 -22.39 9.03
N LEU A 210 5.95 -22.00 8.08
CA LEU A 210 5.12 -20.80 8.18
C LEU A 210 3.66 -21.15 8.51
N PRO A 211 2.98 -20.37 9.37
CA PRO A 211 1.56 -20.57 9.67
C PRO A 211 0.66 -20.32 8.45
N CYS A 212 1.13 -19.51 7.50
CA CYS A 212 0.50 -19.28 6.20
C CYS A 212 1.58 -19.00 5.15
N LYS A 213 1.47 -19.58 3.95
CA LYS A 213 2.42 -19.33 2.86
C LYS A 213 2.45 -17.85 2.44
N ASP A 214 1.31 -17.16 2.54
CA ASP A 214 1.22 -15.73 2.21
C ASP A 214 2.04 -14.83 3.15
N LEU A 215 2.57 -15.37 4.25
CA LEU A 215 3.46 -14.66 5.17
C LEU A 215 4.95 -14.91 4.89
N ALA A 216 5.30 -15.46 3.72
CA ALA A 216 6.69 -15.67 3.34
C ALA A 216 7.52 -14.38 3.46
N PHE A 217 8.72 -14.53 4.04
CA PHE A 217 9.59 -13.41 4.39
C PHE A 217 10.92 -13.45 3.64
N LEU A 218 11.61 -12.31 3.59
CA LEU A 218 12.99 -12.18 3.14
C LEU A 218 13.84 -11.66 4.31
N PRO A 219 15.01 -12.24 4.62
CA PRO A 219 15.97 -11.60 5.51
C PRO A 219 16.34 -10.22 4.96
N ALA A 220 16.24 -9.20 5.79
CA ALA A 220 16.38 -7.81 5.36
C ALA A 220 17.80 -7.51 4.88
N ASP A 221 18.80 -8.18 5.43
CA ASP A 221 20.23 -8.07 5.07
C ASP A 221 20.62 -8.94 3.86
N SER A 222 19.74 -9.84 3.41
CA SER A 222 19.98 -10.66 2.21
C SER A 222 19.91 -9.80 0.94
N LYS A 223 20.50 -10.32 -0.15
CA LYS A 223 20.44 -9.66 -1.46
C LYS A 223 18.99 -9.42 -1.89
N GLU A 224 18.11 -10.40 -1.71
CA GLU A 224 16.70 -10.32 -2.08
C GLU A 224 15.93 -9.35 -1.19
N GLY A 225 16.22 -9.31 0.11
CA GLY A 225 15.63 -8.35 1.04
C GLY A 225 16.04 -6.90 0.72
N GLN A 226 17.32 -6.65 0.49
CA GLN A 226 17.83 -5.33 0.10
C GLN A 226 17.26 -4.87 -1.25
N ASN A 227 17.15 -5.78 -2.23
CA ASN A 227 16.53 -5.46 -3.51
C ASN A 227 15.03 -5.13 -3.35
N TYR A 228 14.29 -5.87 -2.52
CA TYR A 228 12.89 -5.54 -2.22
C TYR A 228 12.76 -4.17 -1.58
N ILE A 229 13.58 -3.86 -0.57
CA ILE A 229 13.53 -2.58 0.14
C ILE A 229 13.81 -1.42 -0.82
N ARG A 230 14.83 -1.53 -1.69
CA ARG A 230 15.12 -0.54 -2.74
C ARG A 230 13.90 -0.31 -3.64
N ASP A 231 13.33 -1.39 -4.18
CA ASP A 231 12.25 -1.30 -5.16
C ASP A 231 10.93 -0.83 -4.52
N MET A 232 10.66 -1.26 -3.29
CA MET A 232 9.55 -0.75 -2.47
C MET A 232 9.71 0.75 -2.23
N ASN A 233 10.91 1.24 -1.89
CA ASN A 233 11.17 2.66 -1.72
C ASN A 233 10.99 3.46 -3.02
N PHE A 234 11.34 2.89 -4.17
CA PHE A 234 11.00 3.47 -5.46
C PHE A 234 9.48 3.59 -5.67
N ALA A 235 8.71 2.53 -5.36
CA ALA A 235 7.24 2.59 -5.42
C ALA A 235 6.65 3.64 -4.47
N LEU A 236 7.19 3.77 -3.26
CA LEU A 236 6.77 4.80 -2.29
C LEU A 236 7.03 6.22 -2.83
N ARG A 237 8.23 6.47 -3.39
CA ARG A 237 8.56 7.74 -4.05
C ARG A 237 7.63 8.02 -5.24
N TYR A 238 7.34 7.00 -6.05
CA TYR A 238 6.42 7.12 -7.19
C TYR A 238 5.00 7.45 -6.70
N ALA A 239 4.49 6.79 -5.66
CA ALA A 239 3.16 7.08 -5.11
C ALA A 239 3.05 8.51 -4.57
N LEU A 240 4.12 9.00 -3.92
CA LEU A 240 4.19 10.38 -3.45
C LEU A 240 4.16 11.37 -4.61
N GLU A 241 4.99 11.17 -5.63
CA GLU A 241 5.00 12.00 -6.84
C GLU A 241 3.66 11.92 -7.59
N ASN A 242 3.03 10.74 -7.64
CA ASN A 242 1.74 10.54 -8.29
C ASN A 242 0.65 11.40 -7.65
N ARG A 243 0.68 11.56 -6.32
CA ARG A 243 -0.27 12.43 -5.59
C ARG A 243 0.09 13.92 -5.66
N ALA A 244 1.32 14.27 -5.99
CA ALA A 244 1.79 15.65 -6.07
C ALA A 244 1.47 16.34 -7.41
N ARG A 245 0.99 15.59 -8.40
CA ARG A 245 0.64 16.06 -9.75
C ARG A 245 -0.86 16.22 -9.93
#